data_AF-A0A2A6C457-F1
#
_entry.id   AF-A0A2A6C457-F1
#
_cell.length_a   1.000
_cell.length_b   1.000
_cell.length_c   1.000
_cell.angle_alpha   90.00
_cell.angle_beta   90.00
_cell.angle_gamma   90.00
#
_symmetry.space_group_name_H-M   'P 1'
#
loop_
_entity.id
_entity.type
_entity.pdbx_description
1 polymer ?
#
loop_
_entity_poly.entity_id
_entity_poly.type
_entity_poly.pdbx_seq_one_letter_code
_entity_poly.pdbx_strand_id
1 'polypeptide(L)'
;MSSEEVAELRSLVASHLTLYYDTHFNLLRWIQAMIYYKISARFAEIEYKLYNLGISCACAWEVDLIHKTDRDTHPLHKYWPITVAGVTESNSLVLVEQSGFIDYEGIHDHFCLTDIVKAKLHDAESVLARIMEIEKETGKQAYAILVIDSEGVPYSKKLVDLMLGPMNCRSEFMLQHYVELVE
;
A
#
# COMPACT_ATOMS: atom_id res chain seq x y z
N MET A 1 4.09 22.78 0.95
CA MET A 1 3.09 22.50 1.99
C MET A 1 3.74 22.71 3.34
N SER A 2 3.07 23.38 4.27
CA SER A 2 3.67 23.79 5.54
C SER A 2 3.54 22.69 6.60
N SER A 3 4.51 22.62 7.50
CA SER A 3 4.44 21.75 8.69
C SER A 3 3.22 22.03 9.58
N GLU A 4 2.58 23.18 9.41
CA GLU A 4 1.36 23.60 10.12
C GLU A 4 0.15 22.75 9.72
N GLU A 5 -0.09 22.53 8.42
CA GLU A 5 -1.23 21.71 7.96
C GLU A 5 -1.11 20.26 8.46
N VAL A 6 0.12 19.72 8.51
CA VAL A 6 0.38 18.39 9.07
C VAL A 6 0.09 18.35 10.57
N ALA A 7 0.47 19.39 11.32
CA ALA A 7 0.22 19.45 12.75
C ALA A 7 -1.28 19.58 13.07
N GLU A 8 -2.01 20.38 12.29
CA GLU A 8 -3.46 20.51 12.39
C GLU A 8 -4.16 19.18 12.12
N LEU A 9 -3.81 18.51 11.01
CA LEU A 9 -4.35 17.20 10.68
C LEU A 9 -4.04 16.17 11.77
N ARG A 10 -2.79 16.12 12.25
CA ARG A 10 -2.38 15.20 13.34
C ARG A 10 -3.28 15.39 14.56
N SER A 11 -3.54 16.63 14.96
CA SER A 11 -4.39 16.92 16.11
C SER A 11 -5.84 16.45 15.90
N LEU A 12 -6.36 16.54 14.68
CA LEU A 12 -7.72 16.12 14.35
C LEU A 12 -7.87 14.60 14.41
N VAL A 13 -6.88 13.85 13.88
CA VAL A 13 -7.00 12.40 13.67
C VAL A 13 -6.27 11.56 14.73
N ALA A 14 -5.71 12.19 15.77
CA ALA A 14 -4.90 11.53 16.80
C ALA A 14 -5.60 10.33 17.46
N SER A 15 -6.92 10.36 17.63
CA SER A 15 -7.70 9.25 18.20
C SER A 15 -7.84 8.04 17.27
N HIS A 16 -7.54 8.20 15.98
CA HIS A 16 -7.71 7.17 14.95
C HIS A 16 -6.38 6.64 14.42
N LEU A 17 -5.27 7.27 14.80
CA LEU A 17 -3.95 7.00 14.24
C LEU A 17 -3.16 6.07 15.16
N THR A 18 -2.59 5.00 14.59
CA THR A 18 -1.61 4.18 15.31
C THR A 18 -0.24 4.86 15.27
N LEU A 19 0.64 4.54 16.22
CA LEU A 19 2.01 5.07 16.25
C LEU A 19 2.79 4.77 14.95
N TYR A 20 2.44 3.68 14.26
CA TYR A 20 3.07 3.28 13.02
C TYR A 20 2.73 4.24 11.86
N TYR A 21 1.47 4.70 11.77
CA TYR A 21 1.07 5.65 10.73
C TYR A 21 1.30 7.13 11.11
N ASP A 22 1.54 7.45 12.39
CA ASP A 22 1.83 8.81 12.85
C ASP A 22 3.25 9.28 12.50
N THR A 23 3.50 9.46 11.20
CA THR A 23 4.70 10.09 10.68
C THR A 23 4.34 11.38 9.97
N HIS A 24 5.30 12.32 9.92
CA HIS A 24 5.10 13.58 9.19
C HIS A 24 4.75 13.33 7.73
N PHE A 25 5.48 12.43 7.06
CA PHE A 25 5.31 12.17 5.64
C PHE A 25 4.04 11.38 5.31
N ASN A 26 3.58 10.46 6.16
CA ASN A 26 2.29 9.81 5.95
C ASN A 26 1.15 10.81 5.99
N LEU A 27 1.12 11.70 6.98
CA LEU A 27 0.11 12.76 7.05
C LEU A 27 0.24 13.75 5.89
N LEU A 28 1.46 14.04 5.45
CA LEU A 28 1.72 14.89 4.30
C LEU A 28 1.14 14.30 3.01
N ARG A 29 1.30 12.98 2.78
CA ARG A 29 0.72 12.26 1.64
C ARG A 29 -0.80 12.40 1.57
N TRP A 30 -1.48 12.26 2.71
CA TRP A 30 -2.93 12.46 2.78
C TRP A 30 -3.36 13.85 2.32
N ILE A 31 -2.65 14.89 2.77
CA ILE A 31 -2.94 16.27 2.38
C ILE A 31 -2.66 16.48 0.88
N GLN A 32 -1.55 15.97 0.37
CA GLN A 32 -1.17 16.05 -1.06
C GLN A 32 -2.25 15.41 -1.94
N ALA A 33 -2.69 14.20 -1.59
CA ALA A 33 -3.72 13.49 -2.33
C ALA A 33 -5.02 14.30 -2.44
N MET A 34 -5.49 14.87 -1.33
CA MET A 34 -6.74 15.65 -1.33
C MET A 34 -6.62 16.93 -2.17
N ILE A 35 -5.44 17.56 -2.18
CA ILE A 35 -5.16 18.72 -3.04
C ILE A 35 -5.19 18.32 -4.51
N TYR A 36 -4.54 17.20 -4.86
CA TYR A 36 -4.52 16.68 -6.23
C TYR A 36 -5.94 16.41 -6.75
N TYR A 37 -6.78 15.76 -5.93
CA TYR A 37 -8.19 15.49 -6.25
C TYR A 37 -9.12 16.71 -6.10
N LYS A 38 -8.60 17.88 -5.71
CA LYS A 38 -9.35 19.13 -5.53
C LYS A 38 -10.53 18.99 -4.54
N ILE A 39 -10.34 18.21 -3.49
CA ILE A 39 -11.37 17.96 -2.47
C ILE A 39 -11.41 19.16 -1.51
N SER A 40 -12.52 19.91 -1.52
CA SER A 40 -12.72 21.10 -0.70
C SER A 40 -12.83 20.78 0.80
N ALA A 41 -13.46 19.66 1.15
CA ALA A 41 -13.61 19.17 2.54
C ALA A 41 -12.49 18.20 2.94
N ARG A 42 -11.24 18.50 2.55
CA ARG A 42 -10.08 17.61 2.66
C ARG A 42 -9.88 16.96 4.03
N PHE A 43 -10.02 17.72 5.12
CA PHE A 43 -9.73 17.17 6.46
C PHE A 43 -10.79 16.21 6.94
N ALA A 44 -12.07 16.47 6.66
CA ALA A 44 -13.16 15.55 6.99
C ALA A 44 -13.05 14.23 6.19
N GLU A 45 -12.65 14.33 4.92
CA GLU A 45 -12.42 13.14 4.09
C GLU A 45 -11.23 12.30 4.60
N ILE A 46 -10.12 12.96 4.98
CA ILE A 46 -8.95 12.26 5.56
C ILE A 46 -9.32 11.62 6.90
N GLU A 47 -10.05 12.33 7.77
CA GLU A 47 -10.50 11.80 9.05
C GLU A 47 -11.33 10.53 8.87
N TYR A 48 -12.31 10.54 7.95
CA TYR A 48 -13.11 9.37 7.62
C TYR A 48 -12.27 8.18 7.11
N LYS A 49 -11.30 8.44 6.22
CA LYS A 49 -10.42 7.39 5.69
C LYS A 49 -9.49 6.81 6.74
N LEU A 50 -8.92 7.65 7.61
CA LEU A 50 -8.06 7.22 8.72
C LEU A 50 -8.85 6.47 9.80
N TYR A 51 -10.10 6.86 10.06
CA TYR A 51 -11.00 6.08 10.91
C TYR A 51 -11.18 4.65 10.38
N ASN A 52 -11.45 4.48 9.08
CA ASN A 52 -11.60 3.17 8.45
C ASN A 52 -10.29 2.35 8.43
N LEU A 53 -9.14 3.01 8.22
CA LEU A 53 -7.85 2.37 8.36
C LEU A 53 -7.63 1.89 9.80
N GLY A 54 -7.98 2.71 10.80
CA GLY A 54 -7.92 2.35 12.21
C GLY A 54 -8.75 1.11 12.56
N ILE A 55 -9.94 0.96 11.97
CA ILE A 55 -10.74 -0.27 12.09
C ILE A 55 -9.96 -1.48 11.56
N SER A 56 -9.28 -1.33 10.42
CA SER A 56 -8.50 -2.41 9.80
C SER A 56 -7.26 -2.79 10.64
N CYS A 57 -6.69 -1.84 11.38
CA CYS A 57 -5.62 -2.10 12.35
C CYS A 57 -6.13 -2.83 13.58
N ALA A 58 -7.32 -2.47 14.07
CA ALA A 58 -7.91 -3.05 15.27
C ALA A 58 -8.60 -4.40 15.04
N CYS A 59 -8.82 -4.81 13.79
CA CYS A 59 -9.47 -6.08 13.46
C CYS A 59 -8.45 -7.23 13.40
N ALA A 60 -8.93 -8.44 13.13
CA ALA A 60 -8.09 -9.65 13.09
C ALA A 60 -7.05 -9.67 11.94
N TRP A 61 -6.96 -8.60 11.15
CA TRP A 61 -5.97 -8.45 10.09
C TRP A 61 -4.73 -7.70 10.57
N GLU A 62 -4.83 -6.92 11.65
CA GLU A 62 -3.70 -6.24 12.31
C GLU A 62 -2.78 -5.54 11.29
N VAL A 63 -3.37 -4.73 10.39
CA VAL A 63 -2.71 -4.20 9.19
C VAL A 63 -1.45 -3.40 9.54
N ASP A 64 -1.44 -2.68 10.66
CA ASP A 64 -0.28 -1.92 11.14
C ASP A 64 0.87 -2.79 11.70
N LEU A 65 0.65 -4.09 11.87
CA LEU A 65 1.63 -5.06 12.38
C LEU A 65 2.02 -6.11 11.35
N ILE A 66 1.28 -6.25 10.24
CA ILE A 66 1.49 -7.33 9.28
C ILE A 66 2.91 -7.35 8.69
N HIS A 67 3.53 -6.19 8.45
CA HIS A 67 4.90 -6.07 7.93
C HIS A 67 5.98 -6.60 8.91
N LYS A 68 5.64 -6.78 10.19
CA LYS A 68 6.55 -7.36 11.20
C LYS A 68 6.56 -8.87 11.17
N THR A 69 5.59 -9.48 10.51
CA THR A 69 5.53 -10.92 10.32
C THR A 69 6.35 -11.31 9.10
N ASP A 70 6.96 -12.50 9.14
CA ASP A 70 7.73 -13.01 8.01
C ASP A 70 6.83 -13.14 6.77
N ARG A 71 7.28 -12.57 5.64
CA ARG A 71 6.55 -12.61 4.37
C ARG A 71 6.25 -14.05 3.98
N ASP A 72 7.19 -14.98 4.15
CA ASP A 72 7.04 -16.35 3.68
C ASP A 72 6.02 -17.20 4.48
N THR A 73 5.39 -16.62 5.51
CA THR A 73 4.27 -17.25 6.22
C THR A 73 3.05 -17.49 5.34
N HIS A 74 2.79 -16.62 4.35
CA HIS A 74 1.67 -16.78 3.43
C HIS A 74 2.10 -17.53 2.15
N PRO A 75 1.50 -18.69 1.81
CA PRO A 75 1.99 -19.52 0.71
C PRO A 75 1.96 -18.84 -0.67
N LEU A 76 1.04 -17.89 -0.88
CA LEU A 76 0.92 -17.13 -2.13
C LEU A 76 2.20 -16.36 -2.50
N HIS A 77 2.99 -15.91 -1.53
CA HIS A 77 4.19 -15.11 -1.77
C HIS A 77 5.28 -15.85 -2.55
N LYS A 78 5.26 -17.19 -2.53
CA LYS A 78 6.14 -18.05 -3.34
C LYS A 78 5.77 -18.04 -4.83
N TYR A 79 4.50 -17.84 -5.13
CA TYR A 79 3.94 -17.87 -6.49
C TYR A 79 3.73 -16.47 -7.08
N TRP A 80 3.83 -15.43 -6.25
CA TRP A 80 3.70 -14.03 -6.64
C TRP A 80 4.77 -13.17 -5.96
N PRO A 81 6.04 -13.31 -6.39
CA PRO A 81 7.14 -12.54 -5.82
C PRO A 81 7.07 -11.06 -6.22
N ILE A 82 7.54 -10.19 -5.34
CA ILE A 82 7.88 -8.80 -5.64
C ILE A 82 9.38 -8.65 -5.37
N THR A 83 10.09 -8.06 -6.33
CA THR A 83 11.53 -7.84 -6.20
C THR A 83 11.80 -6.37 -5.89
N VAL A 84 12.53 -6.11 -4.80
CA VAL A 84 13.10 -4.77 -4.55
C VAL A 84 14.39 -4.66 -5.37
N ALA A 85 14.38 -3.80 -6.39
CA ALA A 85 15.53 -3.61 -7.27
C ALA A 85 16.56 -2.62 -6.70
N GLY A 86 16.13 -1.71 -5.82
CA GLY A 86 17.01 -0.75 -5.17
C GLY A 86 16.30 0.54 -4.77
N VAL A 87 17.08 1.56 -4.43
CA VAL A 87 16.61 2.92 -4.13
C VAL A 87 17.27 3.88 -5.10
N THR A 88 16.50 4.80 -5.68
CA THR A 88 17.01 5.84 -6.60
C THR A 88 17.75 6.94 -5.85
N GLU A 89 18.45 7.82 -6.58
CA GLU A 89 19.04 9.04 -6.00
C GLU A 89 17.99 10.02 -5.43
N SER A 90 16.73 9.91 -5.88
CA SER A 90 15.60 10.68 -5.39
C SER A 90 14.89 10.05 -4.18
N ASN A 91 15.48 9.03 -3.57
CA ASN A 91 14.92 8.26 -2.44
C ASN A 91 13.68 7.42 -2.79
N SER A 92 13.43 7.12 -4.07
CA SER A 92 12.31 6.27 -4.47
C SER A 92 12.72 4.79 -4.45
N LEU A 93 11.93 3.95 -3.78
CA LEU A 93 12.11 2.50 -3.73
C LEU A 93 11.61 1.88 -5.04
N VAL A 94 12.48 1.18 -5.77
CA VAL A 94 12.11 0.55 -7.04
C VAL A 94 11.67 -0.90 -6.80
N LEU A 95 10.44 -1.20 -7.19
CA LEU A 95 9.82 -2.51 -7.15
C LEU A 95 9.65 -3.03 -8.57
N VAL A 96 10.02 -4.28 -8.81
CA VAL A 96 9.84 -4.95 -10.09
C VAL A 96 8.89 -6.14 -9.90
N GLU A 97 7.79 -6.13 -10.65
CA GLU A 97 6.88 -7.26 -10.79
C GLU A 97 7.04 -7.86 -12.19
N GLN A 98 7.35 -9.16 -12.24
CA GLN A 98 7.44 -9.93 -13.49
C GLN A 98 6.15 -10.70 -13.71
N SER A 99 5.11 -9.99 -14.18
CA SER A 99 3.74 -10.48 -14.22
C SER A 99 3.57 -11.71 -15.13
N GLY A 100 4.35 -11.82 -16.21
CA GLY A 100 4.26 -12.98 -17.11
C GLY A 100 4.74 -14.31 -16.54
N PHE A 101 5.51 -14.29 -15.44
CA PHE A 101 6.01 -15.50 -14.79
C PHE A 101 5.07 -16.01 -13.69
N ILE A 102 3.96 -15.32 -13.45
CA ILE A 102 3.00 -15.64 -12.39
C ILE A 102 1.99 -16.66 -12.92
N ASP A 103 1.83 -17.76 -12.18
CA ASP A 103 0.78 -18.76 -12.43
C ASP A 103 -0.58 -18.28 -11.89
N TYR A 104 -1.21 -17.36 -12.62
CA TYR A 104 -2.51 -16.80 -12.25
C TYR A 104 -3.63 -17.85 -12.19
N GLU A 105 -3.55 -18.89 -13.02
CA GLU A 105 -4.50 -20.00 -13.02
C GLU A 105 -4.37 -20.82 -11.74
N GLY A 106 -3.14 -21.20 -11.38
CA GLY A 106 -2.84 -21.90 -10.13
C GLY A 106 -3.23 -21.07 -8.90
N ILE A 107 -2.96 -19.76 -8.91
CA ILE A 107 -3.34 -18.87 -7.82
C ILE A 107 -4.87 -18.82 -7.67
N HIS A 108 -5.60 -18.63 -8.77
CA HIS A 108 -7.06 -18.60 -8.75
C HIS A 108 -7.66 -19.91 -8.22
N ASP A 109 -7.09 -21.05 -8.60
CA ASP A 109 -7.65 -22.36 -8.23
C ASP A 109 -7.36 -22.77 -6.76
N HIS A 110 -6.32 -22.21 -6.13
CA HIS A 110 -5.84 -22.67 -4.82
C HIS A 110 -5.98 -21.66 -3.69
N PHE A 111 -6.22 -20.38 -3.99
CA PHE A 111 -6.34 -19.34 -2.97
C PHE A 111 -7.69 -18.66 -3.04
N CYS A 112 -8.30 -18.44 -1.88
CA CYS A 112 -9.52 -17.66 -1.82
C CYS A 112 -9.22 -16.16 -1.90
N LEU A 113 -10.24 -15.35 -2.20
CA LEU A 113 -10.12 -13.90 -2.33
C LEU A 113 -9.43 -13.26 -1.11
N THR A 114 -9.80 -13.66 0.11
CA THR A 114 -9.23 -13.06 1.33
C THR A 114 -7.76 -13.39 1.52
N ASP A 115 -7.31 -14.58 1.10
CA ASP A 115 -5.90 -14.96 1.17
C ASP A 115 -5.07 -14.10 0.22
N ILE A 116 -5.57 -13.89 -1.00
CA ILE A 116 -4.92 -13.04 -2.01
C ILE A 116 -4.83 -11.60 -1.51
N VAL A 117 -5.91 -11.03 -1.01
CA VAL A 117 -5.92 -9.66 -0.49
C VAL A 117 -4.97 -9.52 0.71
N LYS A 118 -5.00 -10.46 1.68
CA LYS A 118 -4.10 -10.41 2.85
C LYS A 118 -2.62 -10.48 2.47
N ALA A 119 -2.26 -11.39 1.57
CA ALA A 119 -0.89 -11.47 1.05
C ALA A 119 -0.48 -10.14 0.40
N LYS A 120 -1.36 -9.55 -0.41
CA LYS A 120 -1.07 -8.29 -1.08
C LYS A 120 -1.05 -7.06 -0.15
N LEU A 121 -1.76 -7.10 0.97
CA LEU A 121 -1.60 -6.10 2.02
C LEU A 121 -0.27 -6.23 2.75
N HIS A 122 0.21 -7.46 2.99
CA HIS A 122 1.56 -7.67 3.53
C HIS A 122 2.61 -7.03 2.63
N ASP A 123 2.53 -7.27 1.30
CA ASP A 123 3.42 -6.63 0.32
C ASP A 123 3.34 -5.08 0.41
N ALA A 124 2.13 -4.51 0.48
CA ALA A 124 1.94 -3.05 0.56
C ALA A 124 2.50 -2.44 1.85
N GLU A 125 2.26 -3.08 2.99
CA GLU A 125 2.77 -2.63 4.28
C GLU A 125 4.29 -2.78 4.39
N SER A 126 4.85 -3.83 3.80
CA SER A 126 6.31 -4.00 3.74
C SER A 126 6.97 -2.88 2.92
N VAL A 127 6.33 -2.47 1.82
CA VAL A 127 6.77 -1.33 1.00
C VAL A 127 6.67 -0.03 1.78
N LEU A 128 5.54 0.23 2.45
CA LEU A 128 5.35 1.43 3.26
C LEU A 128 6.37 1.51 4.41
N ALA A 129 6.59 0.41 5.13
CA ALA A 129 7.59 0.34 6.19
C ALA A 129 8.99 0.70 5.67
N ARG A 130 9.38 0.14 4.52
CA ARG A 130 10.68 0.44 3.90
C ARG A 130 10.79 1.90 3.46
N ILE A 131 9.71 2.47 2.93
CA ILE A 131 9.65 3.90 2.59
C ILE A 131 9.84 4.76 3.84
N MET A 132 9.14 4.47 4.92
CA MET A 132 9.27 5.24 6.17
C MET A 132 10.67 5.16 6.78
N GLU A 133 11.38 4.03 6.59
CA GLU A 133 12.80 3.93 6.95
C GLU A 133 13.67 4.89 6.14
N ILE A 134 13.51 4.90 4.80
CA ILE A 134 14.23 5.81 3.91
C ILE A 134 13.94 7.27 4.28
N GLU A 135 12.68 7.59 4.59
CA GLU A 135 12.28 8.94 4.99
C GLU A 135 12.91 9.36 6.31
N LYS A 136 12.99 8.45 7.28
CA LYS A 136 13.65 8.69 8.56
C LYS A 136 15.15 8.91 8.40
N GLU A 137 15.79 8.15 7.51
CA GLU A 137 17.23 8.25 7.24
C GLU A 137 17.58 9.54 6.48
N THR A 138 16.75 9.92 5.52
CA THR A 138 17.06 11.02 4.59
C THR A 138 16.43 12.36 4.98
N GLY A 139 15.40 12.34 5.84
CA GLY A 139 14.61 13.52 6.20
C GLY A 139 13.80 14.09 5.03
N LYS A 140 13.57 13.31 3.97
CA LYS A 140 12.82 13.69 2.77
C LYS A 140 11.73 12.67 2.50
N GLN A 141 10.63 13.12 1.91
CA GLN A 141 9.56 12.22 1.46
C GLN A 141 10.11 11.28 0.38
N ALA A 142 9.78 9.99 0.50
CA ALA A 142 10.18 8.94 -0.43
C ALA A 142 8.94 8.39 -1.17
N TYR A 143 9.13 7.57 -2.20
CA TYR A 143 8.02 6.97 -2.97
C TYR A 143 8.36 5.55 -3.39
N ALA A 144 7.37 4.79 -3.84
CA ALA A 144 7.58 3.54 -4.57
C ALA A 144 7.47 3.79 -6.07
N ILE A 145 8.39 3.23 -6.84
CA ILE A 145 8.29 3.13 -8.29
C ILE A 145 8.00 1.67 -8.61
N LEU A 146 6.84 1.39 -9.19
CA LEU A 146 6.47 0.04 -9.61
C LEU A 146 6.73 -0.15 -11.11
N VAL A 147 7.68 -1.01 -11.44
CA VAL A 147 7.94 -1.46 -12.81
C VAL A 147 7.25 -2.79 -13.03
N ILE A 148 6.30 -2.82 -13.95
CA ILE A 148 5.53 -4.02 -14.31
C ILE A 148 6.05 -4.54 -15.65
N ASP A 149 6.76 -5.66 -15.61
CA ASP A 149 7.09 -6.44 -16.80
C ASP A 149 5.91 -7.37 -17.13
N SER A 150 5.16 -6.98 -18.16
CA SER A 150 3.97 -7.68 -18.62
C SER A 150 4.23 -8.63 -19.80
N GLU A 151 5.50 -8.83 -20.18
CA GLU A 151 5.83 -9.79 -21.23
C GLU A 151 5.37 -11.21 -20.82
N GLY A 152 4.61 -11.87 -21.69
CA GLY A 152 4.15 -13.25 -21.47
C GLY A 152 2.92 -13.41 -20.58
N VAL A 153 2.28 -12.32 -20.12
CA VAL A 153 1.01 -12.41 -19.37
C VAL A 153 -0.07 -13.11 -20.22
N PRO A 154 -0.65 -14.24 -19.76
CA PRO A 154 -1.62 -14.99 -20.54
C PRO A 154 -2.99 -14.31 -20.51
N TYR A 155 -3.70 -14.28 -21.63
CA TYR A 155 -5.12 -13.94 -21.61
C TYR A 155 -5.94 -15.18 -21.26
N SER A 156 -6.56 -15.18 -20.08
CA SER A 156 -7.44 -16.26 -19.65
C SER A 156 -8.65 -15.74 -18.87
N LYS A 157 -9.72 -16.54 -18.83
CA LYS A 157 -10.90 -16.22 -18.02
C LYS A 157 -10.55 -16.07 -16.55
N LYS A 158 -9.70 -16.94 -15.99
CA LYS A 158 -9.37 -16.88 -14.56
C LYS A 158 -8.48 -15.68 -14.24
N LEU A 159 -7.61 -15.25 -15.15
CA LEU A 159 -6.91 -13.97 -14.98
C LEU A 159 -7.91 -12.82 -14.93
N VAL A 160 -8.90 -12.78 -15.84
CA VAL A 160 -9.94 -11.74 -15.81
C VAL A 160 -10.73 -11.78 -14.51
N ASP A 161 -11.12 -12.97 -14.04
CA ASP A 161 -11.86 -13.15 -12.79
C ASP A 161 -11.00 -12.71 -11.57
N LEU A 162 -9.68 -12.99 -11.58
CA LEU A 162 -8.72 -12.52 -10.58
C LEU A 162 -8.57 -10.99 -10.59
N MET A 163 -8.52 -10.39 -11.78
CA MET A 163 -8.40 -8.94 -11.97
C MET A 163 -9.65 -8.20 -11.49
N LEU A 164 -10.83 -8.70 -11.84
CA LEU A 164 -12.13 -8.11 -11.45
C LEU A 164 -12.49 -8.39 -9.98
N GLY A 165 -11.95 -9.44 -9.37
CA GLY A 165 -12.19 -9.80 -7.97
C GLY A 165 -11.09 -9.27 -7.03
N PRO A 166 -10.22 -10.15 -6.50
CA PRO A 166 -9.25 -9.80 -5.46
C PRO A 166 -8.34 -8.62 -5.82
N MET A 167 -7.92 -8.50 -7.07
CA MET A 167 -7.02 -7.40 -7.48
C MET A 167 -7.75 -6.06 -7.58
N ASN A 168 -9.03 -6.04 -7.96
CA ASN A 168 -9.85 -4.83 -7.88
C ASN A 168 -10.04 -4.41 -6.42
N CYS A 169 -10.40 -5.34 -5.53
CA CYS A 169 -10.51 -5.06 -4.10
C CYS A 169 -9.21 -4.50 -3.51
N ARG A 170 -8.07 -5.10 -3.87
CA ARG A 170 -6.74 -4.59 -3.50
C ARG A 170 -6.54 -3.18 -4.03
N SER A 171 -6.82 -2.93 -5.31
CA SER A 171 -6.60 -1.62 -5.94
C SER A 171 -7.44 -0.52 -5.30
N GLU A 172 -8.71 -0.82 -5.00
CA GLU A 172 -9.59 0.09 -4.27
C GLU A 172 -9.05 0.39 -2.87
N PHE A 173 -8.59 -0.64 -2.14
CA PHE A 173 -7.96 -0.45 -0.83
C PHE A 173 -6.69 0.41 -0.93
N MET A 174 -5.84 0.15 -1.93
CA MET A 174 -4.62 0.91 -2.18
C MET A 174 -4.91 2.40 -2.42
N LEU A 175 -5.88 2.70 -3.28
CA LEU A 175 -6.33 4.06 -3.58
C LEU A 175 -6.93 4.76 -2.36
N GLN A 176 -7.55 4.00 -1.46
CA GLN A 176 -8.17 4.56 -0.25
C GLN A 176 -7.18 4.78 0.89
N HIS A 177 -6.12 3.98 1.01
CA HIS A 177 -5.29 3.92 2.22
C HIS A 177 -3.79 4.18 2.03
N TYR A 178 -3.26 4.06 0.81
CA TYR A 178 -1.85 4.28 0.49
C TYR A 178 -1.70 5.39 -0.55
N VAL A 179 -2.36 6.51 -0.28
CA VAL A 179 -2.35 7.68 -1.17
C VAL A 179 -0.95 8.28 -1.29
N GLU A 180 -0.59 8.75 -2.49
CA GLU A 180 0.72 9.37 -2.77
C GLU A 180 1.91 8.49 -2.33
N LEU A 181 1.73 7.16 -2.32
CA LEU A 181 2.80 6.20 -2.03
C LEU A 181 3.58 5.81 -3.27
N VAL A 182 2.88 5.64 -4.40
CA VAL A 182 3.46 5.25 -5.69
C VAL A 182 3.57 6.48 -6.58
N GLU A 183 4.74 6.65 -7.20
CA GLU A 183 5.06 7.74 -8.16
C GLU A 183 4.72 7.35 -9.61
#